data_AF-A0A258BL87-F1
#
_entry.id   AF-A0A258BL87-F1
#
_cell.length_a   1.000
_cell.length_b   1.000
_cell.length_c   1.000
_cell.angle_alpha   90.00
_cell.angle_beta   90.00
_cell.angle_gamma   90.00
#
_symmetry.space_group_name_H-M   'P 1'
#
loop_
_entity.id
_entity.type
_entity.pdbx_description
1 polymer ?
#
loop_
_entity_poly.entity_id
_entity_poly.type
_entity_poly.pdbx_seq_one_letter_code
_entity_poly.pdbx_strand_id
1 'polypeptide(L)'
;QIHRMQIILNEAKAHGRKVAFAGYSMIQNVEVALRTGTIQVPKDVIVKMEDIIKLPDSVVTIICTGSQGEFNAVLNRMASGSHKHIKIKGSDVIVFSSNPIPGNEKNVVRTVDGLMREGSSVIQNGKSHLTGVGPLHLSGHGYYDDHIKLINALNPTFYMPIHGEFHMLVHNAELAEKECGIPKKNIFVCDSGDVIEIDHERQAKKAGRIQVGGTMYDDSGAIVSEVVLKDRIHMSQEGMFVVVLTIQKGTGRLLTSPDIISRGFIYLRDSEELMSLIRQYLKQKMTKGLSGKYDVEVLKKEVKDEVTHILYDQTRRTPIVIPVINEIGLRGASNGGSNGSNNSRPQQSRSQQPSAKPVT
;
A
#
# COMPACT_ATOMS: atom_id res chain seq x y z
N GLN A 1 -18.83 14.11 4.90
CA GLN A 1 -18.71 14.37 3.44
C GLN A 1 -20.08 14.54 2.76
N ILE A 2 -21.07 13.71 3.10
CA ILE A 2 -22.44 13.80 2.54
C ILE A 2 -23.05 15.21 2.67
N HIS A 3 -23.04 15.82 3.85
CA HIS A 3 -23.55 17.20 4.03
C HIS A 3 -22.81 18.25 3.20
N ARG A 4 -21.52 18.04 2.90
CA ARG A 4 -20.78 18.94 2.01
C ARG A 4 -21.29 18.86 0.57
N MET A 5 -21.66 17.66 0.11
CA MET A 5 -22.31 17.51 -1.19
C MET A 5 -23.68 18.19 -1.22
N GLN A 6 -24.46 18.14 -0.14
CA GLN A 6 -25.72 18.88 -0.03
C GLN A 6 -25.52 20.39 -0.22
N ILE A 7 -24.51 20.96 0.45
CA ILE A 7 -24.18 22.39 0.31
C ILE A 7 -23.83 22.70 -1.15
N ILE A 8 -22.97 21.89 -1.78
CA ILE A 8 -22.58 22.10 -3.19
C ILE A 8 -23.81 22.01 -4.12
N LEU A 9 -24.73 21.06 -3.89
CA LEU A 9 -25.95 20.91 -4.68
C LEU A 9 -26.89 22.12 -4.52
N ASN A 10 -27.03 22.63 -3.31
CA ASN A 10 -27.85 23.82 -3.03
C ASN A 10 -27.26 25.06 -3.71
N GLU A 11 -25.96 25.27 -3.59
CA GLU A 11 -25.26 26.40 -4.21
C GLU A 11 -25.26 26.30 -5.73
N ALA A 12 -25.08 25.10 -6.29
CA ALA A 12 -25.20 24.88 -7.72
C ALA A 12 -26.59 25.27 -8.23
N LYS A 13 -27.65 24.88 -7.51
CA LYS A 13 -29.02 25.28 -7.86
C LYS A 13 -29.19 26.80 -7.81
N ALA A 14 -28.73 27.45 -6.74
CA ALA A 14 -28.86 28.89 -6.55
C ALA A 14 -28.18 29.70 -7.66
N HIS A 15 -27.08 29.17 -8.23
CA HIS A 15 -26.32 29.80 -9.31
C HIS A 15 -26.68 29.24 -10.70
N GLY A 16 -27.76 28.47 -10.84
CA GLY A 16 -28.20 27.92 -12.13
C GLY A 16 -27.24 26.91 -12.76
N ARG A 17 -26.36 26.28 -11.96
CA ARG A 17 -25.39 25.27 -12.42
C ARG A 17 -25.96 23.86 -12.29
N LYS A 18 -25.56 22.99 -13.22
CA LYS A 18 -25.80 21.54 -13.19
C LYS A 18 -24.62 20.83 -12.56
N VAL A 19 -24.88 19.70 -11.90
CA VAL A 19 -23.87 18.92 -11.18
C VAL A 19 -23.75 17.52 -11.79
N ALA A 20 -22.52 17.08 -12.08
CA ALA A 20 -22.20 15.68 -12.38
C ALA A 20 -21.25 15.11 -11.32
N PHE A 21 -21.50 13.87 -10.92
CA PHE A 21 -20.63 13.13 -10.03
C PHE A 21 -19.67 12.24 -10.83
N ALA A 22 -18.39 12.29 -10.46
CA ALA A 22 -17.32 11.60 -11.16
C ALA A 22 -16.55 10.68 -10.20
N GLY A 23 -16.71 9.37 -10.40
CA GLY A 23 -16.04 8.33 -9.61
C GLY A 23 -17.04 7.36 -8.99
N TYR A 24 -16.70 6.07 -9.03
CA TYR A 24 -17.57 4.98 -8.57
C TYR A 24 -18.01 5.17 -7.11
N SER A 25 -17.06 5.37 -6.20
CA SER A 25 -17.34 5.59 -4.77
C SER A 25 -18.22 6.83 -4.53
N MET A 26 -18.03 7.90 -5.31
CA MET A 26 -18.83 9.12 -5.18
C MET A 26 -20.30 8.87 -5.57
N ILE A 27 -20.51 8.17 -6.69
CA ILE A 27 -21.85 7.83 -7.17
C ILE A 27 -22.55 6.92 -6.16
N GLN A 28 -21.87 5.89 -5.66
CA GLN A 28 -22.42 4.98 -4.64
C GLN A 28 -22.83 5.73 -3.36
N ASN A 29 -21.96 6.61 -2.85
CA ASN A 29 -22.25 7.37 -1.63
C ASN A 29 -23.46 8.30 -1.79
N VAL A 30 -23.61 8.94 -2.96
CA VAL A 30 -24.77 9.79 -3.27
C VAL A 30 -26.04 8.96 -3.39
N GLU A 31 -25.98 7.80 -4.05
CA GLU A 31 -27.13 6.92 -4.20
C GLU A 31 -27.64 6.41 -2.85
N VAL A 32 -26.74 5.98 -1.97
CA VAL A 32 -27.10 5.58 -0.61
C VAL A 32 -27.69 6.75 0.16
N ALA A 33 -27.03 7.93 0.13
CA ALA A 33 -27.50 9.11 0.85
C ALA A 33 -28.88 9.61 0.38
N LEU A 34 -29.21 9.42 -0.91
CA LEU A 34 -30.53 9.67 -1.46
C LEU A 34 -31.57 8.68 -0.94
N ARG A 35 -31.26 7.39 -0.96
CA ARG A 35 -32.15 6.32 -0.48
C ARG A 35 -32.45 6.44 1.02
N THR A 36 -31.47 6.88 1.80
CA THR A 36 -31.62 7.09 3.26
C THR A 36 -32.25 8.43 3.62
N GLY A 37 -32.52 9.31 2.64
CA GLY A 37 -33.03 10.65 2.88
C GLY A 37 -32.04 11.60 3.57
N THR A 38 -30.76 11.26 3.61
CA THR A 38 -29.69 12.08 4.22
C THR A 38 -29.39 13.32 3.39
N ILE A 39 -29.61 13.26 2.07
CA ILE A 39 -29.55 14.42 1.17
C ILE A 39 -30.84 14.56 0.39
N GLN A 40 -31.20 15.79 0.10
CA GLN A 40 -32.30 16.15 -0.79
C GLN A 40 -31.72 16.80 -2.03
N VAL A 41 -31.91 16.17 -3.17
CA VAL A 41 -31.45 16.71 -4.44
C VAL A 41 -32.49 17.71 -4.94
N PRO A 42 -32.11 18.97 -5.19
CA PRO A 42 -33.03 19.90 -5.81
C PRO A 42 -33.35 19.45 -7.23
N LYS A 43 -34.61 19.64 -7.66
CA LYS A 43 -35.05 19.28 -9.01
C LYS A 43 -34.12 19.84 -10.07
N ASP A 44 -33.84 19.02 -11.08
CA ASP A 44 -33.08 19.34 -12.27
C ASP A 44 -31.62 19.78 -12.04
N VAL A 45 -31.02 19.48 -10.89
CA VAL A 45 -29.61 19.85 -10.62
C VAL A 45 -28.62 18.79 -11.11
N ILE A 46 -28.88 17.51 -10.83
CA ILE A 46 -27.97 16.42 -11.18
C ILE A 46 -28.18 15.99 -12.63
N VAL A 47 -27.08 15.88 -13.38
CA VAL A 47 -27.06 15.40 -14.76
C VAL A 47 -26.02 14.27 -14.94
N LYS A 48 -26.20 13.47 -15.99
CA LYS A 48 -25.20 12.46 -16.36
C LYS A 48 -23.94 13.12 -16.90
N MET A 49 -22.79 12.47 -16.71
CA MET A 49 -21.50 12.95 -17.22
C MET A 49 -21.50 13.12 -18.75
N GLU A 50 -22.28 12.31 -19.48
CA GLU A 50 -22.39 12.39 -20.95
C GLU A 50 -23.22 13.59 -21.43
N ASP A 51 -24.06 14.15 -20.57
CA ASP A 51 -24.90 15.30 -20.89
C ASP A 51 -24.27 16.60 -20.43
N ILE A 52 -23.50 16.57 -19.33
CA ILE A 52 -22.84 17.78 -18.80
C ILE A 52 -21.82 18.37 -19.78
N ILE A 53 -21.19 17.54 -20.62
CA ILE A 53 -20.21 17.98 -21.63
C ILE A 53 -20.83 18.79 -22.77
N LYS A 54 -22.16 18.74 -22.93
CA LYS A 54 -22.90 19.50 -23.96
C LYS A 54 -23.30 20.88 -23.47
N LEU A 55 -23.14 21.16 -22.17
CA LEU A 55 -23.54 22.41 -21.55
C LEU A 55 -22.40 23.45 -21.62
N PRO A 56 -22.73 24.75 -21.58
CA PRO A 56 -21.72 25.80 -21.43
C PRO A 56 -20.91 25.66 -20.13
N ASP A 57 -19.60 25.90 -20.18
CA ASP A 57 -18.68 25.72 -19.04
C ASP A 57 -19.14 26.48 -17.76
N SER A 58 -19.77 27.66 -17.92
CA SER A 58 -20.26 28.49 -16.81
C SER A 58 -21.34 27.81 -15.95
N VAL A 59 -22.13 26.91 -16.54
CA VAL A 59 -23.22 26.21 -15.85
C VAL A 59 -22.84 24.80 -15.39
N VAL A 60 -21.56 24.42 -15.48
CA VAL A 60 -21.10 23.05 -15.18
C VAL A 60 -20.37 22.97 -13.84
N THR A 61 -20.84 22.11 -12.94
CA THR A 61 -20.13 21.73 -11.71
C THR A 61 -19.83 20.24 -11.71
N ILE A 62 -18.58 19.86 -11.45
CA ILE A 62 -18.19 18.44 -11.34
C ILE A 62 -17.72 18.16 -9.91
N ILE A 63 -18.32 17.17 -9.26
CA ILE A 63 -17.88 16.66 -7.96
C ILE A 63 -17.16 15.34 -8.21
N CYS A 64 -15.86 15.28 -7.93
CA CYS A 64 -15.03 14.12 -8.26
C CYS A 64 -14.21 13.60 -7.07
N THR A 65 -13.78 12.34 -7.17
CA THR A 65 -12.78 11.72 -6.29
C THR A 65 -11.36 12.12 -6.70
N GLY A 66 -10.40 11.98 -5.78
CA GLY A 66 -8.97 12.19 -6.07
C GLY A 66 -8.34 13.34 -5.29
N SER A 67 -8.95 13.73 -4.18
CA SER A 67 -8.49 14.88 -3.41
C SER A 67 -7.19 14.62 -2.62
N GLN A 68 -6.75 13.35 -2.53
CA GLN A 68 -5.48 12.96 -1.90
C GLN A 68 -4.38 12.66 -2.94
N GLY A 69 -4.63 12.96 -4.22
CA GLY A 69 -3.67 12.76 -5.29
C GLY A 69 -3.48 11.29 -5.69
N GLU A 70 -4.48 10.45 -5.45
CA GLU A 70 -4.44 9.03 -5.81
C GLU A 70 -4.33 8.88 -7.33
N PHE A 71 -3.34 8.10 -7.80
CA PHE A 71 -2.99 8.02 -9.23
C PHE A 71 -4.17 7.62 -10.13
N ASN A 72 -4.98 6.65 -9.68
CA ASN A 72 -6.13 6.13 -10.44
C ASN A 72 -7.44 6.92 -10.21
N ALA A 73 -7.43 7.95 -9.37
CA ALA A 73 -8.62 8.72 -9.09
C ALA A 73 -9.03 9.61 -10.27
N VAL A 74 -10.31 9.99 -10.27
CA VAL A 74 -10.93 10.71 -11.39
C VAL A 74 -10.26 12.05 -11.67
N LEU A 75 -9.90 12.83 -10.64
CA LEU A 75 -9.22 14.12 -10.83
C LEU A 75 -7.92 13.98 -11.63
N ASN A 76 -7.06 13.01 -11.27
CA ASN A 76 -5.80 12.75 -11.98
C ASN A 76 -6.03 12.28 -13.43
N ARG A 77 -7.09 11.50 -13.66
CA ARG A 77 -7.47 11.09 -15.01
C ARG A 77 -7.96 12.27 -15.86
N MET A 78 -8.71 13.20 -15.29
CA MET A 78 -9.17 14.41 -15.99
C MET A 78 -8.00 15.36 -16.27
N ALA A 79 -7.04 15.47 -15.34
CA ALA A 79 -5.82 16.26 -15.52
C ALA A 79 -4.91 15.71 -16.64
N SER A 80 -4.69 14.39 -16.66
CA SER A 80 -3.88 13.72 -17.70
C SER A 80 -4.60 13.55 -19.05
N GLY A 81 -5.89 13.88 -19.14
CA GLY A 81 -6.72 13.65 -20.33
C GLY A 81 -7.10 12.18 -20.59
N SER A 82 -6.88 11.29 -19.62
CA SER A 82 -7.24 9.86 -19.70
C SER A 82 -8.67 9.55 -19.20
N HIS A 83 -9.41 10.57 -18.77
CA HIS A 83 -10.82 10.44 -18.42
C HIS A 83 -11.71 10.44 -19.69
N LYS A 84 -12.66 9.51 -19.77
CA LYS A 84 -13.45 9.23 -20.99
C LYS A 84 -14.20 10.44 -21.55
N HIS A 85 -14.69 11.32 -20.68
CA HIS A 85 -15.61 12.41 -21.06
C HIS A 85 -15.05 13.81 -20.83
N ILE A 86 -14.04 13.98 -19.98
CA ILE A 86 -13.60 15.29 -19.48
C ILE A 86 -12.10 15.36 -19.54
N LYS A 87 -11.59 16.41 -20.19
CA LYS A 87 -10.20 16.86 -20.06
C LYS A 87 -10.24 18.25 -19.44
N ILE A 88 -9.41 18.46 -18.43
CA ILE A 88 -9.31 19.77 -17.77
C ILE A 88 -8.75 20.80 -18.75
N LYS A 89 -9.37 21.99 -18.76
CA LYS A 89 -8.98 23.15 -19.56
C LYS A 89 -8.28 24.18 -18.67
N GLY A 90 -7.49 25.07 -19.27
CA GLY A 90 -6.88 26.19 -18.54
C GLY A 90 -7.89 27.18 -17.93
N SER A 91 -9.10 27.26 -18.50
CA SER A 91 -10.20 28.06 -17.96
C SER A 91 -10.86 27.47 -16.71
N ASP A 92 -10.57 26.21 -16.38
CA ASP A 92 -11.24 25.51 -15.29
C ASP A 92 -10.69 25.94 -13.92
N VAL A 93 -11.59 25.94 -12.93
CA VAL A 93 -11.25 26.17 -11.53
C VAL A 93 -11.42 24.87 -10.76
N ILE A 94 -10.34 24.38 -10.18
CA ILE A 94 -10.31 23.16 -9.36
C ILE A 94 -10.28 23.56 -7.89
N VAL A 95 -11.24 23.02 -7.11
CA VAL A 95 -11.36 23.32 -5.69
C VAL A 95 -11.05 22.09 -4.85
N PHE A 96 -9.96 22.13 -4.09
CA PHE A 96 -9.62 21.12 -3.09
C PHE A 96 -10.31 21.43 -1.76
N SER A 97 -11.54 20.92 -1.60
CA SER A 97 -12.31 20.98 -0.34
C SER A 97 -11.88 19.88 0.65
N SER A 98 -10.57 19.73 0.82
CA SER A 98 -9.91 18.71 1.65
C SER A 98 -8.55 19.20 2.12
N ASN A 99 -8.06 18.60 3.21
CA ASN A 99 -6.64 18.64 3.56
C ASN A 99 -5.95 17.34 3.11
N PRO A 100 -4.66 17.40 2.73
CA PRO A 100 -3.84 16.19 2.60
C PRO A 100 -3.82 15.44 3.92
N ILE A 101 -4.09 14.14 3.85
CA ILE A 101 -3.87 13.21 4.97
C ILE A 101 -2.35 13.02 5.11
N PRO A 102 -1.79 12.96 6.33
CA PRO A 102 -0.38 12.71 6.54
C PRO A 102 0.16 11.55 5.70
N GLY A 103 1.21 11.79 4.93
CA GLY A 103 1.82 10.85 3.98
C GLY A 103 1.41 11.05 2.52
N ASN A 104 0.30 11.75 2.26
CA ASN A 104 -0.19 12.02 0.89
C ASN A 104 0.24 13.37 0.34
N GLU A 105 0.99 14.18 1.08
CA GLU A 105 1.37 15.55 0.69
C GLU A 105 2.05 15.58 -0.68
N LYS A 106 3.01 14.68 -0.92
CA LYS A 106 3.74 14.59 -2.19
C LYS A 106 2.81 14.28 -3.36
N ASN A 107 1.81 13.42 -3.16
CA ASN A 107 0.85 13.04 -4.20
C ASN A 107 -0.09 14.21 -4.53
N VAL A 108 -0.57 14.91 -3.50
CA VAL A 108 -1.40 16.11 -3.68
C VAL A 108 -0.62 17.21 -4.38
N VAL A 109 0.61 17.50 -3.96
CA VAL A 109 1.48 18.51 -4.60
C VAL A 109 1.69 18.18 -6.07
N ARG A 110 2.05 16.93 -6.41
CA ARG A 110 2.22 16.51 -7.81
C ARG A 110 0.95 16.72 -8.65
N THR A 111 -0.22 16.45 -8.05
CA THR A 111 -1.51 16.63 -8.71
C THR A 111 -1.78 18.11 -8.98
N VAL A 112 -1.55 18.97 -7.97
CA VAL A 112 -1.71 20.42 -8.08
C VAL A 112 -0.77 21.00 -9.13
N ASP A 113 0.51 20.62 -9.12
CA ASP A 113 1.50 21.06 -10.10
C ASP A 113 1.09 20.65 -11.52
N GLY A 114 0.57 19.44 -11.70
CA GLY A 114 0.05 18.96 -12.98
C GLY A 114 -1.12 19.81 -13.49
N LEU A 115 -2.10 20.09 -12.61
CA LEU A 115 -3.26 20.93 -12.93
C LEU A 115 -2.85 22.36 -13.30
N MET A 116 -1.94 22.96 -12.53
CA MET A 116 -1.45 24.31 -12.80
C MET A 116 -0.61 24.38 -14.08
N ARG A 117 0.11 23.31 -14.44
CA ARG A 117 0.89 23.24 -15.68
C ARG A 117 0.01 23.19 -16.93
N GLU A 118 -1.19 22.61 -16.82
CA GLU A 118 -2.22 22.66 -17.88
C GLU A 118 -2.94 24.03 -17.93
N GLY A 119 -2.56 24.97 -17.06
CA GLY A 119 -3.04 26.36 -17.04
C GLY A 119 -4.27 26.59 -16.16
N SER A 120 -4.74 25.58 -15.42
CA SER A 120 -5.96 25.69 -14.62
C SER A 120 -5.74 26.41 -13.30
N SER A 121 -6.78 27.09 -12.82
CA SER A 121 -6.77 27.72 -11.49
C SER A 121 -7.06 26.69 -10.41
N VAL A 122 -6.26 26.69 -9.34
CA VAL A 122 -6.43 25.76 -8.22
C VAL A 122 -6.65 26.52 -6.91
N ILE A 123 -7.73 26.21 -6.21
CA ILE A 123 -8.05 26.76 -4.89
C ILE A 123 -7.91 25.65 -3.84
N GLN A 124 -7.08 25.86 -2.83
CA GLN A 124 -6.79 24.88 -1.79
C GLN A 124 -7.18 25.40 -0.40
N ASN A 125 -7.64 24.49 0.46
CA ASN A 125 -7.85 24.81 1.87
C ASN A 125 -6.55 25.28 2.54
N GLY A 126 -6.63 26.26 3.44
CA GLY A 126 -5.47 26.83 4.13
C GLY A 126 -4.60 27.77 3.28
N LYS A 127 -4.99 28.05 2.03
CA LYS A 127 -4.32 29.00 1.12
C LYS A 127 -5.17 30.24 0.85
N SER A 128 -5.90 30.70 1.86
CA SER A 128 -6.80 31.86 1.76
C SER A 128 -6.07 33.15 1.34
N HIS A 129 -4.82 33.34 1.77
CA HIS A 129 -3.99 34.49 1.37
C HIS A 129 -3.72 34.57 -0.15
N LEU A 130 -3.82 33.47 -0.89
CA LEU A 130 -3.60 33.46 -2.35
C LEU A 130 -4.88 33.74 -3.15
N THR A 131 -6.05 33.45 -2.57
CA THR A 131 -7.31 33.40 -3.34
C THR A 131 -8.39 34.31 -2.76
N GLY A 132 -8.21 34.83 -1.54
CA GLY A 132 -9.26 35.53 -0.79
C GLY A 132 -10.41 34.63 -0.34
N VAL A 133 -10.35 33.32 -0.64
CA VAL A 133 -11.38 32.35 -0.28
C VAL A 133 -11.11 31.83 1.13
N GLY A 134 -12.14 31.86 1.97
CA GLY A 134 -12.08 31.35 3.34
C GLY A 134 -11.83 29.83 3.43
N PRO A 135 -11.90 29.26 4.64
CA PRO A 135 -11.72 27.83 4.85
C PRO A 135 -12.68 26.99 3.98
N LEU A 136 -12.12 26.09 3.18
CA LEU A 136 -12.86 25.19 2.30
C LEU A 136 -13.12 23.82 2.94
N HIS A 137 -12.43 23.52 4.03
CA HIS A 137 -12.51 22.25 4.71
C HIS A 137 -12.48 22.43 6.23
N LEU A 138 -13.29 21.63 6.91
CA LEU A 138 -13.31 21.48 8.35
C LEU A 138 -13.05 20.00 8.66
N SER A 139 -12.30 19.76 9.73
CA SER A 139 -12.06 18.43 10.26
C SER A 139 -13.38 17.74 10.61
N GLY A 140 -13.42 16.42 10.48
CA GLY A 140 -14.50 15.61 11.04
C GLY A 140 -14.35 15.33 12.53
N HIS A 141 -13.18 15.65 13.11
CA HIS A 141 -12.86 15.48 14.52
C HIS A 141 -12.95 16.83 15.24
N GLY A 142 -13.46 16.83 16.48
CA GLY A 142 -13.50 18.01 17.34
C GLY A 142 -12.10 18.52 17.67
N TYR A 143 -12.01 19.81 18.00
CA TYR A 143 -10.78 20.46 18.45
C TYR A 143 -10.72 20.51 19.99
N TYR A 144 -9.69 21.18 20.52
CA TYR A 144 -9.40 21.30 21.95
C TYR A 144 -10.64 21.62 22.79
N ASP A 145 -11.36 22.70 22.45
CA ASP A 145 -12.54 23.14 23.20
C ASP A 145 -13.73 22.17 23.06
N ASP A 146 -13.85 21.45 21.95
CA ASP A 146 -14.92 20.47 21.74
C ASP A 146 -14.72 19.25 22.65
N HIS A 147 -13.46 18.82 22.82
CA HIS A 147 -13.12 17.78 23.79
C HIS A 147 -13.45 18.21 25.22
N ILE A 148 -13.08 19.43 25.62
CA ILE A 148 -13.40 19.95 26.95
C ILE A 148 -14.91 19.97 27.19
N LYS A 149 -15.67 20.51 26.23
CA LYS A 149 -17.14 20.57 26.31
C LYS A 149 -17.74 19.17 26.48
N LEU A 150 -17.28 18.20 25.68
CA LEU A 150 -17.79 16.84 25.73
C LEU A 150 -17.45 16.15 27.06
N ILE A 151 -16.20 16.24 27.50
CA ILE A 151 -15.74 15.62 28.75
C ILE A 151 -16.50 16.21 29.94
N ASN A 152 -16.64 17.54 30.00
CA ASN A 152 -17.38 18.21 31.08
C ASN A 152 -18.88 17.88 31.05
N ALA A 153 -19.48 17.75 29.86
CA ALA A 153 -20.89 17.38 29.73
C ALA A 153 -21.16 15.93 30.19
N LEU A 154 -20.21 15.02 29.94
CA LEU A 154 -20.31 13.63 30.38
C LEU A 154 -19.93 13.42 31.85
N ASN A 155 -19.05 14.28 32.39
CA ASN A 155 -18.48 14.19 33.74
C ASN A 155 -18.05 12.76 34.14
N PRO A 156 -17.13 12.13 33.37
CA PRO A 156 -16.82 10.72 33.53
C PRO A 156 -15.97 10.46 34.78
N THR A 157 -16.24 9.34 35.48
CA THR A 157 -15.41 8.90 36.62
C THR A 157 -14.03 8.44 36.17
N PHE A 158 -13.97 7.72 35.04
CA PHE A 158 -12.74 7.21 34.41
C PHE A 158 -12.67 7.69 32.97
N TYR A 159 -11.48 8.01 32.50
CA TYR A 159 -11.27 8.55 31.16
C TYR A 159 -10.22 7.74 30.40
N MET A 160 -10.54 7.31 29.19
CA MET A 160 -9.61 6.62 28.30
C MET A 160 -9.66 7.32 26.94
N PRO A 161 -8.65 8.14 26.58
CA PRO A 161 -8.57 8.70 25.24
C PRO A 161 -8.43 7.56 24.21
N ILE A 162 -9.18 7.67 23.12
CA ILE A 162 -9.17 6.71 22.01
C ILE A 162 -9.00 7.44 20.67
N HIS A 163 -8.73 6.67 19.60
CA HIS A 163 -8.65 7.14 18.22
C HIS A 163 -7.64 8.27 17.99
N GLY A 164 -6.35 7.94 18.09
CA GLY A 164 -5.24 8.82 17.76
C GLY A 164 -3.90 8.10 17.89
N GLU A 165 -2.85 8.70 17.34
CA GLU A 165 -1.48 8.26 17.62
C GLU A 165 -1.16 8.43 19.10
N PHE A 166 -0.20 7.67 19.63
CA PHE A 166 0.05 7.61 21.08
C PHE A 166 0.24 9.00 21.72
N HIS A 167 1.00 9.88 21.07
CA HIS A 167 1.21 11.26 21.55
C HIS A 167 -0.10 12.08 21.60
N MET A 168 -1.04 11.85 20.67
CA MET A 168 -2.36 12.48 20.69
C MET A 168 -3.17 12.00 21.89
N LEU A 169 -3.11 10.70 22.20
CA LEU A 169 -3.78 10.13 23.37
C LEU A 169 -3.22 10.72 24.67
N VAL A 170 -1.90 10.87 24.76
CA VAL A 170 -1.23 11.51 25.91
C VAL A 170 -1.69 12.96 26.05
N HIS A 171 -1.64 13.77 24.99
CA HIS A 171 -2.10 15.16 25.06
C HIS A 171 -3.58 15.29 25.41
N ASN A 172 -4.42 14.38 24.92
CA ASN A 172 -5.84 14.37 25.24
C ASN A 172 -6.10 13.96 26.71
N ALA A 173 -5.31 13.05 27.26
CA ALA A 173 -5.30 12.74 28.69
C ALA A 173 -4.86 13.94 29.54
N GLU A 174 -3.80 14.66 29.12
CA GLU A 174 -3.36 15.87 29.82
C GLU A 174 -4.41 16.98 29.80
N LEU A 175 -5.13 17.14 28.67
CA LEU A 175 -6.27 18.05 28.56
C LEU A 175 -7.36 17.67 29.56
N ALA A 176 -7.74 16.39 29.62
CA ALA A 176 -8.77 15.91 30.54
C ALA A 176 -8.38 16.11 32.02
N GLU A 177 -7.09 15.96 32.35
CA GLU A 177 -6.57 16.24 33.68
C GLU A 177 -6.62 17.74 34.02
N LYS A 178 -6.05 18.59 33.16
CA LYS A 178 -5.85 20.02 33.44
C LYS A 178 -7.12 20.85 33.32
N GLU A 179 -7.90 20.62 32.27
CA GLU A 179 -9.05 21.47 31.91
C GLU A 179 -10.37 20.94 32.47
N CYS A 180 -10.48 19.61 32.63
CA CYS A 180 -11.70 18.95 33.12
C CYS A 180 -11.57 18.43 34.55
N GLY A 181 -10.38 18.51 35.16
CA GLY A 181 -10.16 18.16 36.56
C GLY A 181 -10.24 16.66 36.86
N ILE A 182 -10.14 15.79 35.85
CA ILE A 182 -10.18 14.33 36.07
C ILE A 182 -8.87 13.92 36.76
N PRO A 183 -8.91 13.25 37.93
CA PRO A 183 -7.69 12.83 38.61
C PRO A 183 -6.86 11.90 37.72
N LYS A 184 -5.55 12.14 37.62
CA LYS A 184 -4.63 11.33 36.80
C LYS A 184 -4.77 9.82 36.99
N LYS A 185 -5.00 9.37 38.23
CA LYS A 185 -5.21 7.94 38.57
C LYS A 185 -6.44 7.32 37.90
N ASN A 186 -7.37 8.14 37.42
CA ASN A 186 -8.59 7.73 36.73
C ASN A 186 -8.45 7.86 35.20
N ILE A 187 -7.30 8.28 34.69
CA ILE A 187 -7.04 8.45 33.27
C ILE A 187 -6.15 7.31 32.76
N PHE A 188 -6.61 6.61 31.74
CA PHE A 188 -5.95 5.44 31.17
C PHE A 188 -5.51 5.72 29.73
N VAL A 189 -4.24 6.05 29.53
CA VAL A 189 -3.64 6.04 28.19
C VAL A 189 -3.20 4.61 27.88
N CYS A 190 -3.75 4.03 26.82
CA CYS A 190 -3.61 2.61 26.49
C CYS A 190 -3.11 2.41 25.06
N ASP A 191 -2.33 1.36 24.84
CA ASP A 191 -2.12 0.83 23.49
C ASP A 191 -3.19 -0.21 23.13
N SER A 192 -3.24 -0.56 21.85
CA SER A 192 -3.99 -1.74 21.41
C SER A 192 -3.55 -2.97 22.20
N GLY A 193 -4.54 -3.69 22.75
CA GLY A 193 -4.34 -4.91 23.54
C GLY A 193 -4.25 -4.70 25.05
N ASP A 194 -4.09 -3.45 25.54
CA ASP A 194 -4.24 -3.18 26.98
C ASP A 194 -5.67 -3.49 27.45
N VAL A 195 -5.79 -4.13 28.61
CA VAL A 195 -7.07 -4.45 29.24
C VAL A 195 -7.27 -3.56 30.47
N ILE A 196 -8.36 -2.80 30.47
CA ILE A 196 -8.84 -2.06 31.64
C ILE A 196 -9.96 -2.85 32.30
N GLU A 197 -9.76 -3.21 33.57
CA GLU A 197 -10.78 -3.81 34.42
C GLU A 197 -11.43 -2.69 35.24
N ILE A 198 -12.76 -2.65 35.23
CA ILE A 198 -13.57 -1.78 36.08
C ILE A 198 -14.49 -2.69 36.89
N ASP A 199 -14.40 -2.61 38.21
CA ASP A 199 -15.16 -3.48 39.11
C ASP A 199 -16.45 -2.83 39.64
N HIS A 200 -17.23 -3.62 40.38
CA HIS A 200 -18.48 -3.19 40.99
C HIS A 200 -18.29 -2.14 42.10
N GLU A 201 -17.09 -2.04 42.68
CA GLU A 201 -16.73 -1.03 43.68
C GLU A 201 -16.29 0.29 43.04
N ARG A 202 -16.43 0.42 41.71
CA ARG A 202 -16.02 1.58 40.91
C ARG A 202 -14.53 1.85 41.06
N GLN A 203 -13.71 0.81 41.10
CA GLN A 203 -12.27 0.90 40.92
C GLN A 203 -11.93 0.51 39.49
N ALA A 204 -10.90 1.14 38.93
CA ALA A 204 -10.38 0.80 37.62
C ALA A 204 -8.87 0.60 37.67
N LYS A 205 -8.38 -0.43 36.99
CA LYS A 205 -6.96 -0.75 36.89
C LYS A 205 -6.62 -1.33 35.53
N LYS A 206 -5.35 -1.21 35.12
CA LYS A 206 -4.80 -2.00 34.02
C LYS A 206 -4.63 -3.44 34.50
N ALA A 207 -5.38 -4.36 33.92
CA ALA A 207 -5.45 -5.77 34.35
C ALA A 207 -4.54 -6.71 33.52
N GLY A 208 -3.95 -6.22 32.43
CA GLY A 208 -3.00 -6.98 31.62
C GLY A 208 -3.04 -6.60 30.15
N ARG A 209 -2.55 -7.52 29.31
CA ARG A 209 -2.62 -7.41 27.85
C ARG A 209 -3.17 -8.68 27.21
N ILE A 210 -3.84 -8.48 26.08
CA ILE A 210 -4.16 -9.53 25.12
C ILE A 210 -3.32 -9.38 23.85
N GLN A 211 -3.09 -10.50 23.17
CA GLN A 211 -2.40 -10.50 21.88
C GLN A 211 -3.27 -9.78 20.85
N VAL A 212 -2.70 -8.79 20.20
CA VAL A 212 -3.31 -8.03 19.10
C VAL A 212 -2.31 -7.87 17.96
N GLY A 213 -2.80 -7.63 16.76
CA GLY A 213 -1.96 -7.41 15.58
C GLY A 213 -2.79 -7.11 14.34
N GLY A 214 -2.14 -6.52 13.34
CA GLY A 214 -2.74 -6.30 12.03
C GLY A 214 -2.65 -7.56 11.17
N THR A 215 -3.72 -7.83 10.40
CA THR A 215 -3.66 -8.77 9.27
C THR A 215 -3.56 -7.95 7.99
N MET A 216 -2.52 -8.19 7.21
CA MET A 216 -2.27 -7.46 5.97
C MET A 216 -2.95 -8.17 4.81
N TYR A 217 -3.59 -7.41 3.93
CA TYR A 217 -4.23 -7.93 2.72
C TYR A 217 -3.62 -7.28 1.49
N ASP A 218 -3.46 -8.04 0.41
CA ASP A 218 -3.12 -7.47 -0.89
C ASP A 218 -4.36 -7.05 -1.69
N ASP A 219 -4.15 -6.50 -2.89
CA ASP A 219 -5.21 -6.03 -3.77
C ASP A 219 -6.17 -7.15 -4.24
N SER A 220 -5.77 -8.43 -4.12
CA SER A 220 -6.64 -9.57 -4.39
C SER A 220 -7.52 -9.96 -3.20
N GLY A 221 -7.28 -9.35 -2.03
CA GLY A 221 -7.90 -9.70 -0.77
C GLY A 221 -7.25 -10.92 -0.10
N ALA A 222 -6.08 -11.36 -0.55
CA ALA A 222 -5.35 -12.46 0.08
C ALA A 222 -4.55 -11.94 1.28
N ILE A 223 -4.47 -12.75 2.35
CA ILE A 223 -3.66 -12.44 3.52
C ILE A 223 -2.18 -12.52 3.14
N VAL A 224 -1.44 -11.46 3.46
CA VAL A 224 0.01 -11.37 3.24
C VAL A 224 0.74 -11.54 4.57
N SER A 225 1.72 -12.45 4.59
CA SER A 225 2.53 -12.68 5.78
C SER A 225 3.55 -11.55 5.98
N GLU A 226 3.91 -11.30 7.25
CA GLU A 226 4.93 -10.31 7.61
C GLU A 226 6.30 -10.61 6.98
N VAL A 227 6.64 -11.88 6.81
CA VAL A 227 7.88 -12.32 6.16
C VAL A 227 7.93 -11.82 4.71
N VAL A 228 6.84 -11.99 3.96
CA VAL A 228 6.76 -11.51 2.57
C VAL A 228 6.86 -9.98 2.50
N LEU A 229 6.31 -9.26 3.48
CA LEU A 229 6.45 -7.80 3.55
C LEU A 229 7.89 -7.36 3.85
N LYS A 230 8.57 -8.03 4.78
CA LYS A 230 9.98 -7.76 5.08
C LYS A 230 10.86 -7.98 3.86
N ASP A 231 10.63 -9.07 3.12
CA ASP A 231 11.34 -9.34 1.87
C ASP A 231 11.09 -8.23 0.83
N ARG A 232 9.84 -7.79 0.66
CA ARG A 232 9.50 -6.68 -0.26
C ARG A 232 10.20 -5.38 0.11
N ILE A 233 10.19 -5.00 1.39
CA ILE A 233 10.83 -3.77 1.87
C ILE A 233 12.34 -3.85 1.58
N HIS A 234 12.98 -4.96 1.97
CA HIS A 234 14.41 -5.12 1.79
C HIS A 234 14.81 -5.16 0.30
N MET A 235 14.05 -5.87 -0.56
CA MET A 235 14.25 -5.83 -2.01
C MET A 235 14.07 -4.43 -2.59
N SER A 236 13.14 -3.62 -2.07
CA SER A 236 12.90 -2.26 -2.58
C SER A 236 14.04 -1.28 -2.26
N GLN A 237 14.77 -1.51 -1.15
CA GLN A 237 15.84 -0.65 -0.68
C GLN A 237 17.21 -1.12 -1.19
N GLU A 238 17.49 -2.41 -1.04
CA GLU A 238 18.81 -2.98 -1.30
C GLU A 238 18.90 -3.73 -2.64
N GLY A 239 17.77 -4.07 -3.25
CA GLY A 239 17.72 -4.90 -4.45
C GLY A 239 18.02 -6.37 -4.17
N MET A 240 18.25 -7.13 -5.24
CA MET A 240 18.53 -8.56 -5.18
C MET A 240 19.71 -8.96 -6.08
N PHE A 241 20.36 -10.04 -5.68
CA PHE A 241 21.51 -10.62 -6.34
C PHE A 241 21.41 -12.14 -6.34
N VAL A 242 21.14 -12.73 -7.49
CA VAL A 242 20.98 -14.18 -7.65
C VAL A 242 22.26 -14.76 -8.23
N VAL A 243 22.76 -15.81 -7.61
CA VAL A 243 23.93 -16.56 -8.07
C VAL A 243 23.50 -17.97 -8.41
N VAL A 244 23.60 -18.35 -9.67
CA VAL A 244 23.24 -19.69 -10.17
C VAL A 244 24.50 -20.49 -10.44
N LEU A 245 24.64 -21.61 -9.73
CA LEU A 245 25.74 -22.56 -9.85
C LEU A 245 25.20 -23.87 -10.43
N THR A 246 25.82 -24.37 -11.49
CA THR A 246 25.48 -25.69 -12.05
C THR A 246 26.63 -26.65 -11.74
N ILE A 247 26.35 -27.67 -10.92
CA ILE A 247 27.35 -28.62 -10.43
C ILE A 247 27.04 -30.04 -10.86
N GLN A 248 28.09 -30.85 -10.97
CA GLN A 248 27.98 -32.28 -11.24
C GLN A 248 27.60 -33.01 -9.95
N LYS A 249 26.55 -33.83 -10.01
CA LYS A 249 26.11 -34.64 -8.88
C LYS A 249 27.21 -35.63 -8.45
N GLY A 250 27.54 -35.64 -7.16
CA GLY A 250 28.50 -36.56 -6.55
C GLY A 250 29.93 -36.02 -6.47
N THR A 251 30.44 -35.38 -7.53
CA THR A 251 31.77 -34.72 -7.49
C THR A 251 31.70 -33.27 -7.04
N GLY A 252 30.51 -32.64 -7.11
CA GLY A 252 30.32 -31.23 -6.77
C GLY A 252 30.94 -30.26 -7.76
N ARG A 253 31.62 -30.77 -8.79
CA ARG A 253 32.41 -29.96 -9.72
C ARG A 253 31.50 -29.01 -10.49
N LEU A 254 31.89 -27.74 -10.54
CA LEU A 254 31.22 -26.74 -11.35
C LEU A 254 31.30 -27.09 -12.84
N LEU A 255 30.14 -27.23 -13.49
CA LEU A 255 30.01 -27.59 -14.91
C LEU A 255 30.08 -26.38 -15.84
N THR A 256 29.56 -25.23 -15.40
CA THR A 256 29.52 -23.98 -16.16
C THR A 256 29.95 -22.81 -15.28
N SER A 257 30.39 -21.70 -15.87
CA SER A 257 30.63 -20.46 -15.11
C SER A 257 29.36 -20.06 -14.32
N PRO A 258 29.50 -19.50 -13.11
CA PRO A 258 28.36 -19.02 -12.33
C PRO A 258 27.60 -17.96 -13.12
N ASP A 259 26.29 -18.12 -13.22
CA ASP A 259 25.42 -17.08 -13.78
C ASP A 259 24.97 -16.14 -12.65
N ILE A 260 24.96 -14.85 -12.94
CA ILE A 260 24.70 -13.80 -11.95
C ILE A 260 23.62 -12.89 -12.49
N ILE A 261 22.55 -12.74 -11.72
CA ILE A 261 21.43 -11.88 -12.06
C ILE A 261 21.28 -10.83 -10.97
N SER A 262 21.31 -9.54 -11.34
CA SER A 262 21.02 -8.44 -10.43
C SER A 262 19.76 -7.69 -10.86
N ARG A 263 18.95 -7.28 -9.87
CA ARG A 263 17.76 -6.44 -10.04
C ARG A 263 17.68 -5.45 -8.88
N GLY A 264 17.48 -4.16 -9.17
CA GLY A 264 17.34 -3.11 -8.15
C GLY A 264 18.59 -2.82 -7.30
N PHE A 265 19.69 -3.52 -7.56
CA PHE A 265 20.94 -3.40 -6.80
C PHE A 265 22.01 -2.67 -7.62
N ILE A 266 22.64 -3.33 -8.60
CA ILE A 266 23.65 -2.73 -9.49
C ILE A 266 23.29 -2.96 -10.95
N TYR A 267 23.71 -2.03 -11.82
CA TYR A 267 23.59 -2.25 -13.26
C TYR A 267 24.78 -3.10 -13.74
N LEU A 268 24.49 -4.32 -14.18
CA LEU A 268 25.53 -5.31 -14.50
C LEU A 268 26.55 -4.84 -15.54
N ARG A 269 26.15 -3.96 -16.47
CA ARG A 269 27.07 -3.44 -17.51
C ARG A 269 28.11 -2.47 -16.94
N ASP A 270 27.78 -1.79 -15.85
CA ASP A 270 28.69 -0.81 -15.22
C ASP A 270 29.53 -1.47 -14.11
N SER A 271 29.42 -2.80 -13.94
CA SER A 271 30.03 -3.53 -12.82
C SER A 271 30.68 -4.85 -13.27
N GLU A 272 31.19 -4.91 -14.50
CA GLU A 272 31.80 -6.12 -15.07
C GLU A 272 32.98 -6.64 -14.22
N GLU A 273 33.81 -5.75 -13.68
CA GLU A 273 34.95 -6.10 -12.82
C GLU A 273 34.48 -6.81 -11.54
N LEU A 274 33.46 -6.28 -10.86
CA LEU A 274 32.87 -6.88 -9.68
C LEU A 274 32.28 -8.26 -10.00
N MET A 275 31.62 -8.40 -11.15
CA MET A 275 31.05 -9.68 -11.57
C MET A 275 32.15 -10.70 -11.89
N SER A 276 33.24 -10.26 -12.52
CA SER A 276 34.40 -11.09 -12.80
C SER A 276 35.07 -11.56 -11.51
N LEU A 277 35.25 -10.66 -10.53
CA LEU A 277 35.78 -10.96 -9.21
C LEU A 277 34.95 -12.04 -8.50
N ILE A 278 33.61 -11.86 -8.45
CA ILE A 278 32.71 -12.82 -7.81
C ILE A 278 32.75 -14.17 -8.54
N ARG A 279 32.71 -14.19 -9.88
CA ARG A 279 32.82 -15.43 -10.67
C ARG A 279 34.13 -16.17 -10.41
N GLN A 280 35.25 -15.43 -10.40
CA GLN A 280 36.56 -16.01 -10.15
C GLN A 280 36.66 -16.57 -8.73
N TYR A 281 36.15 -15.83 -7.75
CA TYR A 281 36.10 -16.25 -6.36
C TYR A 281 35.28 -17.55 -6.20
N LEU A 282 34.04 -17.57 -6.71
CA LEU A 282 33.17 -18.75 -6.66
C LEU A 282 33.82 -19.95 -7.39
N LYS A 283 34.44 -19.74 -8.55
CA LYS A 283 35.16 -20.80 -9.27
C LYS A 283 36.30 -21.39 -8.43
N GLN A 284 37.08 -20.55 -7.77
CA GLN A 284 38.17 -21.01 -6.90
C GLN A 284 37.64 -21.75 -5.66
N LYS A 285 36.62 -21.21 -5.00
CA LYS A 285 35.98 -21.82 -3.83
C LYS A 285 35.44 -23.22 -4.17
N MET A 286 34.71 -23.34 -5.28
CA MET A 286 34.15 -24.62 -5.74
C MET A 286 35.23 -25.62 -6.19
N THR A 287 36.38 -25.14 -6.65
CA THR A 287 37.51 -26.03 -7.02
C THR A 287 38.24 -26.56 -5.77
N LYS A 288 38.32 -25.77 -4.70
CA LYS A 288 39.01 -26.14 -3.45
C LYS A 288 38.12 -26.90 -2.45
N GLY A 289 36.80 -26.70 -2.50
CA GLY A 289 35.87 -27.11 -1.44
C GLY A 289 35.15 -28.46 -1.60
N LEU A 290 35.32 -29.19 -2.70
CA LEU A 290 34.44 -30.33 -3.06
C LEU A 290 35.12 -31.70 -3.14
N SER A 291 36.18 -31.91 -2.35
CA SER A 291 36.79 -33.24 -2.17
C SER A 291 36.03 -34.05 -1.10
N GLY A 292 34.85 -34.57 -1.44
CA GLY A 292 34.06 -35.43 -0.54
C GLY A 292 32.55 -35.30 -0.70
N LYS A 293 31.78 -35.90 0.23
CA LYS A 293 30.34 -35.65 0.36
C LYS A 293 30.13 -34.19 0.75
N TYR A 294 29.39 -33.43 -0.05
CA TYR A 294 29.03 -32.05 0.23
C TYR A 294 27.54 -31.94 0.56
N ASP A 295 27.21 -30.97 1.42
CA ASP A 295 25.83 -30.62 1.72
C ASP A 295 25.45 -29.36 0.93
N VAL A 296 24.41 -29.47 0.11
CA VAL A 296 23.94 -28.39 -0.75
C VAL A 296 23.44 -27.19 0.06
N GLU A 297 22.82 -27.41 1.22
CA GLU A 297 22.31 -26.33 2.06
C GLU A 297 23.45 -25.56 2.75
N VAL A 298 24.49 -26.28 3.21
CA VAL A 298 25.72 -25.65 3.73
C VAL A 298 26.40 -24.84 2.64
N LEU A 299 26.51 -25.39 1.44
CA LEU A 299 27.14 -24.70 0.31
C LEU A 299 26.38 -23.45 -0.12
N LYS A 300 25.04 -23.50 -0.15
CA LYS A 300 24.19 -22.31 -0.37
C LYS A 300 24.48 -21.24 0.68
N LYS A 301 24.54 -21.62 1.96
CA LYS A 301 24.81 -20.68 3.06
C LYS A 301 26.19 -20.03 2.92
N GLU A 302 27.23 -20.81 2.66
CA GLU A 302 28.59 -20.27 2.45
C GLU A 302 28.65 -19.30 1.27
N VAL A 303 28.08 -19.68 0.12
CA VAL A 303 28.02 -18.81 -1.07
C VAL A 303 27.27 -17.52 -0.76
N LYS A 304 26.14 -17.62 -0.03
CA LYS A 304 25.37 -16.43 0.38
C LYS A 304 26.22 -15.50 1.23
N ASP A 305 26.83 -16.01 2.29
CA ASP A 305 27.58 -15.20 3.27
C ASP A 305 28.81 -14.54 2.62
N GLU A 306 29.58 -15.29 1.82
CA GLU A 306 30.77 -14.78 1.14
C GLU A 306 30.43 -13.73 0.06
N VAL A 307 29.42 -14.00 -0.76
CA VAL A 307 28.98 -13.03 -1.79
C VAL A 307 28.42 -11.78 -1.11
N THR A 308 27.67 -11.91 -0.02
CA THR A 308 27.17 -10.76 0.75
C THR A 308 28.32 -9.89 1.26
N HIS A 309 29.39 -10.51 1.76
CA HIS A 309 30.58 -9.78 2.23
C HIS A 309 31.28 -9.04 1.09
N ILE A 310 31.53 -9.70 -0.05
CA ILE A 310 32.18 -9.07 -1.21
C ILE A 310 31.34 -7.89 -1.72
N LEU A 311 30.02 -8.05 -1.82
CA LEU A 311 29.11 -6.99 -2.24
C LEU A 311 29.15 -5.81 -1.26
N TYR A 312 29.10 -6.07 0.05
CA TYR A 312 29.17 -5.02 1.06
C TYR A 312 30.49 -4.25 1.03
N ASP A 313 31.63 -4.93 0.86
CA ASP A 313 32.93 -4.26 0.82
C ASP A 313 33.06 -3.32 -0.38
N GLN A 314 32.51 -3.73 -1.53
CA GLN A 314 32.63 -3.01 -2.78
C GLN A 314 31.57 -1.93 -2.95
N THR A 315 30.35 -2.13 -2.42
CA THR A 315 29.21 -1.24 -2.67
C THR A 315 28.60 -0.62 -1.41
N ARG A 316 29.03 -1.05 -0.21
CA ARG A 316 28.46 -0.63 1.09
C ARG A 316 26.95 -0.84 1.21
N ARG A 317 26.44 -1.83 0.49
CA ARG A 317 25.02 -2.19 0.41
C ARG A 317 24.88 -3.69 0.57
N THR A 318 23.73 -4.13 1.07
CA THR A 318 23.47 -5.54 1.42
C THR A 318 22.24 -6.04 0.68
N PRO A 319 22.33 -6.35 -0.64
CA PRO A 319 21.20 -6.88 -1.38
C PRO A 319 20.80 -8.26 -0.86
N ILE A 320 19.58 -8.69 -1.19
CA ILE A 320 19.18 -10.08 -0.95
C ILE A 320 19.99 -10.99 -1.88
N VAL A 321 20.91 -11.76 -1.31
CA VAL A 321 21.69 -12.77 -2.04
C VAL A 321 20.94 -14.11 -2.05
N ILE A 322 20.62 -14.61 -3.24
CA ILE A 322 19.91 -15.87 -3.46
C ILE A 322 20.81 -16.84 -4.23
N PRO A 323 21.43 -17.82 -3.55
CA PRO A 323 22.18 -18.87 -4.20
C PRO A 323 21.26 -19.99 -4.72
N VAL A 324 21.37 -20.31 -6.00
CA VAL A 324 20.66 -21.41 -6.66
C VAL A 324 21.69 -22.42 -7.12
N ILE A 325 21.61 -23.65 -6.61
CA ILE A 325 22.53 -24.74 -6.96
C ILE A 325 21.76 -25.81 -7.72
N ASN A 326 22.11 -26.02 -8.98
CA ASN A 326 21.53 -27.03 -9.86
C ASN A 326 22.49 -28.22 -9.96
N GLU A 327 22.06 -29.39 -9.50
CA GLU A 327 22.83 -30.63 -9.63
C GLU A 327 22.44 -31.40 -10.89
N ILE A 328 23.42 -31.69 -11.75
CA ILE A 328 23.24 -32.52 -12.94
C ILE A 328 23.94 -33.86 -12.73
N GLY A 329 23.15 -34.94 -12.75
CA GLY A 329 23.69 -36.29 -12.87
C GLY A 329 24.07 -36.57 -14.32
N LEU A 330 25.29 -37.04 -14.57
CA LEU A 330 25.63 -37.62 -15.86
C LEU A 330 24.71 -38.84 -16.09
N ARG A 331 23.74 -38.72 -17.00
CA ARG A 331 23.11 -39.92 -17.57
C ARG A 331 24.23 -40.68 -18.27
N GLY A 332 24.56 -41.86 -17.75
CA GLY A 332 25.52 -42.75 -18.38
C GLY A 332 25.12 -43.00 -19.83
N ALA A 333 26.07 -42.83 -20.75
CA ALA A 333 25.96 -43.39 -22.07
C ALA A 333 25.82 -44.92 -21.92
N SER A 334 24.59 -45.43 -22.02
CA SER A 334 24.34 -46.86 -22.12
C SER A 334 24.70 -47.29 -23.54
N ASN A 335 25.70 -48.17 -23.62
CA ASN A 335 26.17 -48.89 -24.79
C ASN A 335 25.06 -49.30 -25.76
N GLY A 336 25.38 -49.21 -27.05
CA GLY A 336 24.64 -49.89 -28.10
C GLY A 336 24.52 -51.39 -27.80
N GLY A 337 23.28 -51.87 -27.91
CA GLY A 337 22.91 -53.27 -27.89
C GLY A 337 21.64 -53.41 -28.69
N SER A 338 21.79 -53.79 -29.96
CA SER A 338 20.72 -54.19 -30.84
C SER A 338 19.94 -55.37 -30.25
N ASN A 339 18.63 -55.23 -30.10
CA ASN A 339 17.71 -56.32 -30.40
C ASN A 339 16.32 -55.79 -30.72
N GLY A 340 15.77 -56.28 -31.82
CA GLY A 340 14.55 -55.77 -32.44
C GLY A 340 13.24 -56.30 -31.84
N SER A 341 12.17 -55.61 -32.26
CA SER A 341 10.75 -56.01 -32.32
C SER A 341 10.10 -56.58 -31.05
N ASN A 342 9.09 -55.92 -30.49
CA ASN A 342 7.71 -56.01 -30.98
C ASN A 342 6.74 -55.11 -30.18
N ASN A 343 5.70 -54.66 -30.88
CA ASN A 343 4.40 -54.12 -30.44
C ASN A 343 4.04 -54.13 -28.94
N SER A 344 3.56 -52.99 -28.42
CA SER A 344 2.12 -52.69 -28.21
C SER A 344 1.92 -51.61 -27.13
N ARG A 345 1.14 -50.58 -27.47
CA ARG A 345 0.58 -49.60 -26.51
C ARG A 345 -0.49 -50.29 -25.67
N PRO A 346 -0.68 -49.85 -24.42
CA PRO A 346 -2.04 -49.51 -24.00
C PRO A 346 -2.14 -48.08 -23.48
N GLN A 347 -3.21 -47.41 -23.92
CA GLN A 347 -3.75 -46.19 -23.34
C GLN A 347 -4.03 -46.40 -21.85
N GLN A 348 -3.63 -45.45 -21.00
CA GLN A 348 -4.22 -45.29 -19.69
C GLN A 348 -5.05 -44.01 -19.62
N SER A 349 -6.30 -44.26 -19.26
CA SER A 349 -7.45 -43.41 -19.10
C SER A 349 -7.28 -42.33 -18.04
N ARG A 350 -7.84 -41.15 -18.34
CA ARG A 350 -8.21 -40.10 -17.39
C ARG A 350 -9.00 -40.69 -16.21
N SER A 351 -8.48 -40.58 -14.99
CA SER A 351 -9.26 -40.74 -13.76
C SER A 351 -9.76 -39.36 -13.29
N GLN A 352 -11.08 -39.26 -13.22
CA GLN A 352 -11.85 -38.10 -12.76
C GLN A 352 -11.62 -37.82 -11.27
N GLN A 353 -11.52 -36.54 -10.91
CA GLN A 353 -11.64 -36.06 -9.52
C GLN A 353 -13.11 -36.12 -9.08
N PRO A 354 -13.45 -36.58 -7.87
CA PRO A 354 -14.78 -36.38 -7.31
C PRO A 354 -14.89 -35.01 -6.62
N SER A 355 -15.93 -34.29 -7.01
CA SER A 355 -16.45 -33.04 -6.42
C SER A 355 -16.87 -33.22 -4.95
N ALA A 356 -16.35 -32.36 -4.06
CA ALA A 356 -16.86 -32.20 -2.70
C ALA A 356 -18.19 -31.42 -2.70
N LYS A 357 -19.21 -31.97 -2.04
CA LYS A 357 -20.49 -31.30 -1.74
C LYS A 357 -20.36 -30.40 -0.50
N PRO A 358 -21.17 -29.33 -0.38
CA PRO A 358 -21.15 -28.43 0.76
C PRO A 358 -21.96 -29.01 1.94
N VAL A 359 -21.46 -28.74 3.15
CA VAL A 359 -22.15 -29.05 4.41
C VAL A 359 -23.07 -27.88 4.77
N THR A 360 -24.29 -28.24 5.17
CA THR A 360 -25.39 -27.42 5.69
C THR A 360 -25.04 -26.56 6.89
#